data_AF-A0A9X6AEU3-F1
#
_entry.id   AF-A0A9X6AEU3-F1
#
_cell.length_a   1.000
_cell.length_b   1.000
_cell.length_c   1.000
_cell.angle_alpha   90.00
_cell.angle_beta   90.00
_cell.angle_gamma   90.00
#
_symmetry.space_group_name_H-M   'P 1'
#
loop_
_entity.id
_entity.type
_entity.pdbx_description
1 polymer ?
#
loop_
_entity_poly.entity_id
_entity_poly.type
_entity_poly.pdbx_seq_one_letter_code
_entity_poly.pdbx_strand_id
1 'polypeptide(L)'
;PNGSAIAAAAGGSTVVAGCLRNASAVGRWLALHGHGTLERPLAVIAAGERWPDGSLRPGLEDLMGAGAVIAALQAAGGAGPLSPEAAAARTAFTGTPDAAGAVAACSSALELVRSGFADDVVIAVEVDASTTVPVLTDGAFSAGTRTYGSPLDGAVHTGPATSCHPTDPPSSG
;
A
#
# COMPACT_ATOMS: atom_id res chain seq x y z
N PRO A 1 5.40 19.75 3.51
CA PRO A 1 4.33 19.44 2.53
C PRO A 1 3.60 18.20 3.06
N ASN A 2 2.28 18.09 2.86
CA ASN A 2 1.57 16.84 3.16
C ASN A 2 1.35 16.06 1.86
N GLY A 3 0.78 14.85 1.95
CA GLY A 3 0.58 13.98 0.79
C GLY A 3 -0.24 14.62 -0.35
N SER A 4 -1.22 15.47 -0.04
CA SER A 4 -2.03 16.14 -1.06
C SER A 4 -1.26 17.21 -1.85
N ALA A 5 -0.37 17.96 -1.20
CA ALA A 5 0.51 18.91 -1.88
C ALA A 5 1.48 18.20 -2.84
N ILE A 6 1.99 17.02 -2.45
CA ILE A 6 2.84 16.18 -3.31
C ILE A 6 2.04 15.65 -4.51
N ALA A 7 0.83 15.13 -4.25
CA ALA A 7 -0.05 14.61 -5.31
C ALA A 7 -0.41 15.69 -6.35
N ALA A 8 -0.71 16.91 -5.90
CA ALA A 8 -1.00 18.03 -6.79
C ALA A 8 0.21 18.47 -7.62
N ALA A 9 1.42 18.25 -7.12
CA ALA A 9 2.67 18.60 -7.80
C ALA A 9 3.19 17.50 -8.74
N ALA A 10 2.59 16.30 -8.74
CA ALA A 10 3.07 15.14 -9.48
C ALA A 10 2.88 15.23 -11.02
N GLY A 11 2.25 16.31 -11.51
CA GLY A 11 2.09 16.55 -12.96
C GLY A 11 1.28 15.46 -13.66
N GLY A 12 1.73 15.02 -14.84
CA GLY A 12 1.07 14.00 -15.65
C GLY A 12 1.38 12.54 -15.25
N SER A 13 2.03 12.32 -14.10
CA SER A 13 2.32 10.98 -13.60
C SER A 13 1.09 10.32 -12.97
N THR A 14 0.98 9.00 -13.09
CA THR A 14 0.02 8.23 -12.30
C THR A 14 0.39 8.28 -10.83
N VAL A 15 -0.48 8.83 -9.99
CA VAL A 15 -0.29 8.89 -8.53
C VAL A 15 -1.19 7.89 -7.85
N VAL A 16 -0.60 7.08 -6.98
CA VAL A 16 -1.32 6.10 -6.15
C VAL A 16 -1.07 6.43 -4.69
N ALA A 17 -2.11 6.44 -3.86
CA ALA A 17 -1.96 6.61 -2.42
C ALA A 17 -1.79 5.25 -1.73
N GLY A 18 -0.70 5.10 -0.98
CA GLY A 18 -0.40 3.89 -0.21
C GLY A 18 -0.17 4.20 1.27
N CYS A 19 -0.64 3.30 2.13
CA CYS A 19 -0.39 3.29 3.56
C CYS A 19 -0.35 1.86 4.08
N LEU A 20 -0.13 1.66 5.39
CA LEU A 20 -0.15 0.33 6.01
C LEU A 20 -1.44 -0.43 5.70
N ARG A 21 -2.57 0.28 5.66
CA ARG A 21 -3.91 -0.33 5.48
C ARG A 21 -4.11 -0.98 4.13
N ASN A 22 -3.39 -0.58 3.08
CA ASN A 22 -3.60 -1.07 1.73
C ASN A 22 -2.32 -1.50 1.00
N ALA A 23 -1.22 -1.67 1.72
CA ALA A 23 0.11 -1.90 1.15
C ALA A 23 0.12 -3.08 0.17
N SER A 24 -0.46 -4.22 0.54
CA SER A 24 -0.57 -5.40 -0.31
C SER A 24 -1.44 -5.17 -1.55
N ALA A 25 -2.54 -4.41 -1.41
CA ALA A 25 -3.39 -4.09 -2.54
C ALA A 25 -2.67 -3.18 -3.55
N VAL A 26 -1.98 -2.16 -3.06
CA VAL A 26 -1.17 -1.23 -3.86
C VAL A 26 -0.04 -1.97 -4.56
N GLY A 27 0.75 -2.79 -3.83
CA GLY A 27 1.86 -3.54 -4.41
C GLY A 27 1.44 -4.46 -5.55
N ARG A 28 0.34 -5.21 -5.37
CA ARG A 28 -0.23 -6.05 -6.43
C ARG A 28 -0.76 -5.22 -7.61
N TRP A 29 -1.44 -4.11 -7.34
CA TRP A 29 -1.97 -3.25 -8.39
C TRP A 29 -0.84 -2.67 -9.24
N LEU A 30 0.24 -2.19 -8.62
CA LEU A 30 1.42 -1.68 -9.30
C LEU A 30 2.06 -2.75 -10.19
N ALA A 31 2.28 -3.96 -9.65
CA ALA A 31 2.84 -5.08 -10.43
C ALA A 31 1.95 -5.46 -11.63
N LEU A 32 0.62 -5.55 -11.42
CA LEU A 32 -0.35 -5.86 -12.49
C LEU A 32 -0.36 -4.82 -13.62
N HIS A 33 -0.09 -3.56 -13.30
CA HIS A 33 0.01 -2.48 -14.28
C HIS A 33 1.44 -2.30 -14.84
N GLY A 34 2.36 -3.22 -14.51
CA GLY A 34 3.72 -3.25 -15.01
C GLY A 34 4.63 -2.18 -14.42
N HIS A 35 4.29 -1.60 -13.27
CA HIS A 35 5.16 -0.64 -12.58
C HIS A 35 6.24 -1.34 -11.76
N GLY A 36 7.36 -0.64 -11.54
CA GLY A 36 8.49 -1.14 -10.76
C GLY A 36 9.46 -2.01 -11.60
N THR A 37 9.43 -1.88 -12.93
CA THR A 37 10.42 -2.48 -13.83
C THR A 37 11.42 -1.42 -14.33
N LEU A 38 12.46 -1.83 -15.04
CA LEU A 38 13.41 -0.90 -15.66
C LEU A 38 12.74 0.01 -16.71
N GLU A 39 11.73 -0.52 -17.41
CA GLU A 39 10.97 0.19 -18.45
C GLU A 39 9.90 1.11 -17.86
N ARG A 40 9.42 0.81 -16.65
CA ARG A 40 8.39 1.58 -15.94
C ARG A 40 8.79 1.76 -14.46
N PRO A 41 9.86 2.53 -14.20
CA PRO A 41 10.27 2.80 -12.83
C PRO A 41 9.20 3.62 -12.12
N LEU A 42 9.22 3.57 -10.79
CA LEU A 42 8.35 4.38 -9.94
C LEU A 42 9.15 4.97 -8.77
N ALA A 43 8.64 6.06 -8.22
CA ALA A 43 9.12 6.63 -6.97
C ALA A 43 8.08 6.41 -5.87
N VAL A 44 8.53 6.02 -4.68
CA VAL A 44 7.70 5.99 -3.47
C VAL A 44 8.10 7.18 -2.60
N ILE A 45 7.14 8.05 -2.30
CA ILE A 45 7.39 9.28 -1.56
C ILE A 45 6.81 9.12 -0.15
N ALA A 46 7.67 8.96 0.85
CA ALA A 46 7.30 9.15 2.24
C ALA A 46 7.08 10.65 2.49
N ALA A 47 5.81 11.07 2.62
CA ALA A 47 5.44 12.48 2.52
C ALA A 47 6.03 13.36 3.63
N GLY A 48 6.16 12.81 4.84
CA GLY A 48 6.52 13.55 6.04
C GLY A 48 5.47 14.59 6.40
N GLU A 49 5.82 15.41 7.39
CA GLU A 49 5.00 16.53 7.83
C GLU A 49 5.72 17.86 7.57
N ARG A 50 4.97 18.93 7.33
CA ARG A 50 5.53 20.28 7.34
C ARG A 50 5.43 20.88 8.73
N TRP A 51 6.54 21.33 9.28
CA TRP A 51 6.52 22.18 10.46
C TRP A 51 6.06 23.61 10.13
N PRO A 52 5.64 24.40 11.14
CA PRO A 52 5.19 25.79 10.94
C PRO A 52 6.24 26.68 10.26
N ASP A 53 7.54 26.39 10.45
CA ASP A 53 8.65 27.10 9.81
C ASP A 53 8.88 26.69 8.34
N GLY A 54 8.08 25.77 7.81
CA GLY A 54 8.14 25.28 6.46
C GLY A 54 9.11 24.11 6.23
N SER A 55 9.87 23.69 7.25
CA SER A 55 10.78 22.55 7.18
C SER A 55 10.03 21.21 7.10
N LEU A 56 10.72 20.18 6.62
CA LEU A 56 10.19 18.81 6.54
C LEU A 56 10.57 18.05 7.80
N ARG A 57 9.59 17.46 8.48
CA ARG A 57 9.80 16.42 9.49
C ARG A 57 9.61 15.05 8.82
N PRO A 58 10.65 14.20 8.77
CA PRO A 58 10.46 12.80 8.44
C PRO A 58 9.47 12.14 9.41
N GLY A 59 8.46 11.46 8.88
CA GLY A 59 7.51 10.66 9.66
C GLY A 59 7.93 9.19 9.67
N LEU A 60 7.93 8.58 10.86
CA LEU A 60 8.15 7.13 10.97
C LEU A 60 7.00 6.37 10.28
N GLU A 61 5.78 6.85 10.49
CA GLU A 61 4.54 6.39 9.87
C GLU A 61 4.63 6.35 8.33
N ASP A 62 5.17 7.40 7.72
CA ASP A 62 5.31 7.50 6.26
C ASP A 62 6.43 6.59 5.76
N LEU A 63 7.54 6.48 6.50
CA LEU A 63 8.61 5.54 6.18
C LEU A 63 8.11 4.10 6.25
N MET A 64 7.33 3.75 7.27
CA MET A 64 6.74 2.43 7.44
C MET A 64 5.72 2.13 6.34
N GLY A 65 4.86 3.08 6.00
CA GLY A 65 3.92 2.96 4.88
C GLY A 65 4.63 2.76 3.53
N ALA A 66 5.67 3.55 3.26
CA ALA A 66 6.51 3.39 2.07
C ALA A 66 7.20 2.02 2.04
N GLY A 67 7.81 1.61 3.16
CA GLY A 67 8.45 0.31 3.31
C GLY A 67 7.49 -0.86 3.08
N ALA A 68 6.27 -0.76 3.59
CA ALA A 68 5.22 -1.76 3.40
C ALA A 68 4.82 -1.90 1.93
N VAL A 69 4.60 -0.78 1.22
CA VAL A 69 4.28 -0.80 -0.22
C VAL A 69 5.43 -1.38 -1.04
N ILE A 70 6.68 -1.00 -0.75
CA ILE A 70 7.86 -1.54 -1.45
C ILE A 70 7.99 -3.05 -1.21
N ALA A 71 7.82 -3.50 0.04
CA ALA A 71 7.85 -4.92 0.38
C ALA A 71 6.76 -5.71 -0.36
N ALA A 72 5.54 -5.17 -0.40
CA ALA A 72 4.41 -5.76 -1.09
C ALA A 72 4.61 -5.84 -2.61
N LEU A 73 5.16 -4.78 -3.22
CA LEU A 73 5.49 -4.77 -4.65
C LEU A 73 6.55 -5.82 -4.98
N GLN A 74 7.61 -5.89 -4.17
CA GLN A 74 8.67 -6.91 -4.31
C GLN A 74 8.12 -8.33 -4.20
N ALA A 75 7.23 -8.57 -3.24
CA ALA A 75 6.57 -9.87 -3.07
C ALA A 75 5.63 -10.22 -4.23
N ALA A 76 5.04 -9.22 -4.89
CA ALA A 76 4.19 -9.39 -6.07
C ALA A 76 4.99 -9.62 -7.38
N GLY A 77 6.32 -9.68 -7.31
CA GLY A 77 7.19 -9.84 -8.47
C GLY A 77 7.46 -8.55 -9.25
N GLY A 78 6.98 -7.40 -8.75
CA GLY A 78 7.42 -6.09 -9.20
C GLY A 78 8.61 -5.60 -8.39
N ALA A 79 9.28 -4.52 -8.80
CA ALA A 79 10.48 -3.95 -8.16
C ALA A 79 11.78 -4.77 -8.31
N GLY A 80 12.69 -4.28 -9.16
CA GLY A 80 14.10 -4.68 -9.15
C GLY A 80 15.01 -3.83 -10.05
N PRO A 81 16.32 -3.74 -9.73
CA PRO A 81 16.88 -3.71 -8.38
C PRO A 81 16.42 -2.46 -7.61
N LEU A 82 16.24 -2.57 -6.29
CA LEU A 82 15.88 -1.42 -5.45
C LEU A 82 17.04 -0.42 -5.39
N SER A 83 16.72 0.88 -5.36
CA SER A 83 17.69 1.88 -4.92
C SER A 83 18.06 1.67 -3.45
N PRO A 84 19.21 2.17 -2.97
CA PRO A 84 19.58 2.10 -1.56
C PRO A 84 18.50 2.65 -0.62
N GLU A 85 17.83 3.75 -0.99
CA GLU A 85 16.76 4.38 -0.22
C GLU A 85 15.53 3.49 -0.14
N ALA A 86 15.13 2.89 -1.27
CA ALA A 86 14.01 1.96 -1.31
C ALA A 86 14.31 0.68 -0.50
N ALA A 87 15.56 0.18 -0.56
CA ALA A 87 16.00 -0.94 0.24
C ALA A 87 16.01 -0.62 1.74
N ALA A 88 16.43 0.59 2.14
CA ALA A 88 16.39 1.04 3.52
C ALA A 88 14.96 1.16 4.04
N ALA A 89 14.04 1.78 3.29
CA ALA A 89 12.63 1.88 3.66
C ALA A 89 11.96 0.51 3.80
N ARG A 90 12.18 -0.38 2.82
CA ARG A 90 11.70 -1.77 2.90
C ARG A 90 12.22 -2.47 4.15
N THR A 91 13.51 -2.32 4.44
CA THR A 91 14.16 -2.95 5.60
C THR A 91 13.61 -2.40 6.91
N ALA A 92 13.34 -1.10 7.01
CA ALA A 92 12.73 -0.51 8.19
C ALA A 92 11.37 -1.17 8.51
N PHE A 93 10.53 -1.38 7.50
CA PHE A 93 9.25 -2.09 7.68
C PHE A 93 9.47 -3.58 7.99
N THR A 94 10.18 -4.33 7.14
CA THR A 94 10.31 -5.79 7.31
C THR A 94 11.14 -6.20 8.52
N GLY A 95 12.00 -5.30 9.00
CA GLY A 95 12.84 -5.49 10.19
C GLY A 95 12.15 -5.07 11.50
N THR A 96 10.95 -4.50 11.45
CA THR A 96 10.17 -4.10 12.62
C THR A 96 9.10 -5.16 12.90
N PRO A 97 9.23 -6.00 13.94
CA PRO A 97 8.30 -7.12 14.17
C PRO A 97 6.85 -6.69 14.40
N ASP A 98 6.64 -5.52 15.02
CA ASP A 98 5.34 -4.91 15.25
C ASP A 98 5.33 -3.49 14.67
N ALA A 99 5.21 -3.40 13.34
CA ALA A 99 5.17 -2.11 12.65
C ALA A 99 3.96 -1.27 13.07
N ALA A 100 2.80 -1.91 13.33
CA ALA A 100 1.60 -1.22 13.79
C ALA A 100 1.82 -0.57 15.17
N GLY A 101 2.34 -1.33 16.13
CA GLY A 101 2.69 -0.81 17.45
C GLY A 101 3.77 0.26 17.41
N ALA A 102 4.79 0.10 16.57
CA ALA A 102 5.84 1.10 16.39
C ALA A 102 5.29 2.44 15.86
N VAL A 103 4.35 2.39 14.90
CA VAL A 103 3.68 3.59 14.41
C VAL A 103 2.73 4.17 15.45
N ALA A 104 1.95 3.34 16.16
CA ALA A 104 1.06 3.81 17.23
C ALA A 104 1.82 4.54 18.37
N ALA A 105 3.09 4.18 18.59
CA ALA A 105 3.96 4.79 19.58
C ALA A 105 4.83 5.95 19.04
N CYS A 106 4.73 6.32 17.75
CA CYS A 106 5.54 7.39 17.18
C CYS A 106 5.08 8.78 17.66
N SER A 107 5.93 9.79 17.50
CA SER A 107 5.67 11.14 18.03
C SER A 107 4.37 11.77 17.51
N SER A 108 4.08 11.62 16.22
CA SER A 108 2.85 12.15 15.59
C SER A 108 1.60 11.39 16.03
N ALA A 109 1.67 10.06 16.17
CA ALA A 109 0.57 9.27 16.71
C ALA A 109 0.25 9.68 18.15
N LEU A 110 1.27 9.83 19.00
CA LEU A 110 1.10 10.27 20.38
C LEU A 110 0.55 11.70 20.47
N GLU A 111 0.94 12.59 19.56
CA GLU A 111 0.38 13.94 19.46
C GLU A 111 -1.10 13.91 19.06
N LEU A 112 -1.45 13.10 18.07
CA LEU A 112 -2.82 12.93 17.60
C LEU A 112 -3.73 12.37 18.70
N VAL A 113 -3.24 11.38 19.47
CA VAL A 113 -3.92 10.85 20.67
C VAL A 113 -4.13 11.95 21.71
N ARG A 114 -3.11 12.75 22.04
CA ARG A 114 -3.24 13.86 23.01
C ARG A 114 -4.24 14.92 22.55
N SER A 115 -4.40 15.09 21.25
CA SER A 115 -5.39 15.98 20.63
C SER A 115 -6.81 15.39 20.56
N GLY A 116 -7.02 14.19 21.08
CA GLY A 116 -8.35 13.55 21.18
C GLY A 116 -8.71 12.64 20.00
N PHE A 117 -7.75 12.30 19.13
CA PHE A 117 -7.97 11.51 17.92
C PHE A 117 -7.33 10.11 18.02
N ALA A 118 -7.54 9.43 19.15
CA ALA A 118 -6.97 8.11 19.38
C ALA A 118 -7.51 7.04 18.41
N ASP A 119 -8.81 7.11 18.09
CA ASP A 119 -9.45 6.18 17.15
C ASP A 119 -8.86 6.29 15.74
N ASP A 120 -8.46 7.50 15.31
CA ASP A 120 -7.81 7.71 14.02
C ASP A 120 -6.46 6.98 13.95
N VAL A 121 -5.71 6.96 15.06
CA VAL A 121 -4.45 6.21 15.14
C VAL A 121 -4.70 4.71 15.05
N VAL A 122 -5.71 4.20 15.78
CA VAL A 122 -6.09 2.77 15.74
C VAL A 122 -6.40 2.33 14.30
N ILE A 123 -7.16 3.12 13.56
CA ILE A 123 -7.49 2.85 12.16
C ILE A 123 -6.24 2.95 11.26
N ALA A 124 -5.40 3.98 11.46
CA ALA A 124 -4.25 4.24 10.60
C ALA A 124 -3.19 3.13 10.65
N VAL A 125 -3.03 2.47 11.80
CA VAL A 125 -2.01 1.42 12.00
C VAL A 125 -2.45 0.03 11.56
N GLU A 126 -3.72 -0.14 11.17
CA GLU A 126 -4.19 -1.42 10.61
C GLU A 126 -3.33 -1.80 9.39
N VAL A 127 -2.81 -3.02 9.39
CA VAL A 127 -2.02 -3.53 8.25
C VAL A 127 -2.95 -4.32 7.34
N ASP A 128 -2.97 -3.94 6.06
CA ASP A 128 -3.74 -4.61 5.00
C ASP A 128 -5.25 -4.79 5.26
N ALA A 129 -5.86 -3.91 6.07
CA ALA A 129 -7.30 -3.90 6.34
C ALA A 129 -8.17 -3.36 5.17
N SER A 130 -7.55 -2.82 4.12
CA SER A 130 -8.22 -2.26 2.94
C SER A 130 -7.67 -2.84 1.64
N THR A 131 -8.58 -3.19 0.73
CA THR A 131 -8.25 -3.63 -0.63
C THR A 131 -8.29 -2.49 -1.65
N THR A 132 -8.67 -1.28 -1.22
CA THR A 132 -8.82 -0.12 -2.11
C THR A 132 -7.45 0.46 -2.49
N VAL A 133 -7.27 0.73 -3.78
CA VAL A 133 -6.08 1.41 -4.32
C VAL A 133 -6.52 2.77 -4.84
N PRO A 134 -6.36 3.86 -4.08
CA PRO A 134 -6.72 5.20 -4.54
C PRO A 134 -5.74 5.66 -5.63
N VAL A 135 -6.26 6.01 -6.80
CA VAL A 135 -5.52 6.54 -7.95
C VAL A 135 -5.99 7.96 -8.23
N LEU A 136 -5.06 8.90 -8.39
CA LEU A 136 -5.39 10.29 -8.73
C LEU A 136 -5.87 10.37 -10.19
N THR A 137 -7.07 10.90 -10.40
CA THR A 137 -7.68 11.12 -11.72
C THR A 137 -8.43 12.44 -11.68
N ASP A 138 -8.15 13.33 -12.63
CA ASP A 138 -8.79 14.66 -12.74
C ASP A 138 -8.80 15.47 -11.43
N GLY A 139 -7.72 15.39 -10.65
CA GLY A 139 -7.55 16.14 -9.40
C GLY A 139 -8.17 15.50 -8.14
N ALA A 140 -8.78 14.32 -8.25
CA ALA A 140 -9.34 13.59 -7.10
C ALA A 140 -8.90 12.12 -7.08
N PHE A 141 -8.84 11.51 -5.89
CA PHE A 141 -8.56 10.08 -5.77
C PHE A 141 -9.83 9.26 -5.99
N SER A 142 -9.75 8.29 -6.91
CA SER A 142 -10.81 7.32 -7.18
C SER A 142 -10.27 5.88 -7.02
N ALA A 143 -11.14 4.90 -6.85
CA ALA A 143 -10.72 3.51 -6.73
C ALA A 143 -10.13 3.01 -8.06
N GLY A 144 -8.89 2.54 -8.03
CA GLY A 144 -8.20 1.98 -9.18
C GLY A 144 -8.86 0.71 -9.70
N THR A 145 -9.03 0.63 -11.02
CA THR A 145 -9.54 -0.57 -11.68
C THR A 145 -8.44 -1.61 -11.89
N ARG A 146 -8.79 -2.89 -11.97
CA ARG A 146 -7.90 -3.93 -12.52
C ARG A 146 -7.91 -3.88 -14.04
N THR A 147 -6.77 -4.08 -14.69
CA THR A 147 -6.67 -4.38 -16.14
C THR A 147 -7.10 -5.82 -16.46
N TYR A 148 -8.38 -6.11 -16.22
CA TYR A 148 -9.34 -6.90 -17.01
C TYR A 148 -10.62 -6.98 -16.17
N GLY A 149 -11.77 -6.64 -16.76
CA GLY A 149 -12.98 -6.19 -16.06
C GLY A 149 -13.46 -7.02 -14.88
N SER A 150 -13.35 -6.47 -13.68
CA SER A 150 -14.28 -6.62 -12.54
C SER A 150 -13.81 -5.71 -11.38
N PRO A 151 -14.71 -5.02 -10.65
CA PRO A 151 -14.39 -4.34 -9.39
C PRO A 151 -13.87 -5.30 -8.33
N LEU A 152 -13.12 -4.78 -7.36
CA LEU A 152 -12.68 -5.49 -6.16
C LEU A 152 -13.82 -5.60 -5.14
N ASP A 153 -14.90 -6.30 -5.47
CA ASP A 153 -15.90 -6.59 -4.44
C ASP A 153 -15.41 -7.71 -3.53
N GLY A 154 -15.34 -7.36 -2.25
CA GLY A 154 -15.09 -8.27 -1.15
C GLY A 154 -16.24 -9.27 -1.02
N ALA A 155 -15.93 -10.55 -1.14
CA ALA A 155 -16.74 -11.61 -0.59
C ALA A 155 -15.81 -12.65 0.01
N VAL A 156 -15.78 -12.69 1.34
CA VAL A 156 -15.29 -13.83 2.11
C VAL A 156 -16.22 -15.00 1.78
N HIS A 157 -15.75 -15.96 0.97
CA HIS A 157 -16.45 -17.22 0.80
C HIS A 157 -15.90 -18.22 1.81
N THR A 158 -16.55 -18.34 2.96
CA THR A 158 -16.40 -19.46 3.89
C THR A 158 -17.38 -20.56 3.49
N GLY A 159 -16.88 -21.61 2.83
CA GLY A 159 -17.63 -22.82 2.50
C GLY A 159 -16.67 -23.96 2.15
N PRO A 160 -16.92 -25.20 2.59
CA PRO A 160 -15.93 -26.28 2.52
C PRO A 160 -15.78 -26.81 1.09
N ALA A 161 -14.55 -27.14 0.71
CA ALA A 161 -14.24 -27.78 -0.56
C ALA A 161 -14.79 -29.22 -0.59
N THR A 162 -15.87 -29.45 -1.32
CA THR A 162 -16.26 -30.80 -1.76
C THR A 162 -15.43 -31.20 -2.97
N SER A 163 -14.65 -32.26 -2.81
CA SER A 163 -13.83 -32.90 -3.84
C SER A 163 -14.69 -33.50 -4.96
N CYS A 164 -14.51 -33.05 -6.20
CA CYS A 164 -15.01 -33.75 -7.37
C CYS A 164 -14.00 -34.83 -7.80
N HIS A 165 -14.38 -36.09 -7.65
CA HIS A 165 -13.72 -37.24 -8.28
C HIS A 165 -14.24 -37.35 -9.72
N PRO A 166 -13.40 -37.51 -10.75
CA PRO A 166 -13.87 -37.81 -12.09
C PRO A 166 -14.20 -39.32 -12.18
N THR A 167 -15.41 -39.65 -12.62
CA THR A 167 -15.80 -41.01 -13.04
C THR A 167 -15.51 -41.20 -14.52
N ASP A 168 -14.76 -42.25 -14.86
CA ASP A 168 -14.43 -42.66 -16.22
C ASP A 168 -15.68 -43.06 -17.05
N PRO A 169 -15.64 -42.94 -18.39
CA PRO A 169 -16.72 -43.36 -19.28
C PRO A 169 -16.76 -44.89 -19.50
N PRO A 170 -17.93 -45.47 -19.83
CA PRO A 170 -18.09 -46.92 -19.93
C PRO A 170 -17.49 -47.48 -21.23
N SER A 171 -16.93 -48.68 -21.12
CA SER A 171 -16.41 -49.50 -22.23
C SER A 171 -17.53 -50.00 -23.13
N SER A 172 -17.30 -49.88 -24.44
CA SER A 172 -18.12 -50.40 -25.53
C SER A 172 -18.24 -51.94 -25.53
N GLY A 173 -19.47 -52.43 -25.65
CA GLY A 173 -19.86 -53.81 -25.94
C GLY A 173 -21.23 -53.83 -26.61
#